data_AF-A0A366EXD6-F1
#
_entry.id   AF-A0A366EXD6-F1
#
_cell.length_a   1.000
_cell.length_b   1.000
_cell.length_c   1.000
_cell.angle_alpha   90.00
_cell.angle_beta   90.00
_cell.angle_gamma   90.00
#
_symmetry.space_group_name_H-M   'P 1'
#
loop_
_entity.id
_entity.type
_entity.pdbx_description
1 polymer ?
#
loop_
_entity_poly.entity_id
_entity_poly.type
_entity_poly.pdbx_seq_one_letter_code
_entity_poly.pdbx_strand_id
1 'polypeptide(L)' 'MARSSNKLLVPGVEQYLDQVKYEIAQEFGVTLGSDTVARSNGSVGGEITKRLVKQAQSQLSGQQTK' A
#
# COMPACT_ATOMS: atom_id res chain seq x y z
N MET A 1 5.29 -5.37 20.20
CA MET A 1 4.46 -4.95 19.05
C MET A 1 4.91 -3.59 18.54
N ALA A 2 5.40 -3.51 17.30
CA ALA A 2 5.67 -2.23 16.66
C ALA A 2 4.33 -1.53 16.37
N ARG A 3 4.04 -0.45 17.09
CA ARG A 3 2.93 0.44 16.78
C ARG A 3 3.24 1.12 15.45
N SER A 4 2.64 0.65 14.36
CA SER A 4 2.61 1.43 13.12
C SER A 4 1.71 2.63 13.38
N SER A 5 2.29 3.75 13.78
CA SER A 5 1.61 5.05 13.95
C SER A 5 1.55 5.83 12.64
N ASN A 6 1.68 5.15 11.50
CA ASN A 6 1.57 5.79 10.19
C ASN A 6 0.09 6.07 9.93
N LYS A 7 -0.36 7.24 10.39
CA LYS A 7 -1.68 7.78 10.07
C LYS A 7 -1.73 8.06 8.57
N LEU A 8 -2.84 7.69 7.95
CA LEU A 8 -3.08 8.03 6.55
C LEU A 8 -3.11 9.54 6.39
N LEU A 9 -2.39 10.03 5.37
CA LEU A 9 -2.24 11.46 5.10
C LEU A 9 -3.49 12.06 4.44
N VAL A 10 -4.26 11.23 3.72
CA VAL A 10 -5.45 11.65 2.98
C VAL A 10 -6.70 11.17 3.72
N PRO A 11 -7.58 12.07 4.18
CA PRO A 11 -8.85 11.68 4.78
C PRO A 11 -9.72 10.86 3.82
N GLY A 12 -10.37 9.82 4.32
CA GLY A 12 -11.32 8.99 3.55
C GLY A 12 -10.70 7.95 2.61
N VAL A 13 -9.37 7.86 2.51
CA VAL A 13 -8.70 6.89 1.62
C VAL A 13 -8.64 5.47 2.19
N GLU A 14 -9.06 5.28 3.45
CA GLU A 14 -8.99 4.02 4.20
C GLU A 14 -9.59 2.84 3.43
N GLN A 15 -10.82 3.01 2.94
CA GLN A 15 -11.55 1.93 2.27
C GLN A 15 -10.85 1.47 0.98
N TYR A 16 -10.30 2.43 0.22
CA TYR A 16 -9.56 2.11 -1.00
C TYR A 16 -8.24 1.40 -0.69
N LEU A 17 -7.48 1.90 0.28
CA LEU A 17 -6.22 1.26 0.67
C LEU A 17 -6.45 -0.12 1.28
N ASP A 18 -7.54 -0.34 1.99
CA ASP A 18 -7.91 -1.66 2.50
C ASP A 18 -8.18 -2.65 1.37
N GLN A 19 -8.91 -2.25 0.33
CA GLN A 19 -9.14 -3.10 -0.85
C GLN A 19 -7.80 -3.47 -1.52
N VAL A 20 -6.95 -2.48 -1.80
CA VAL A 20 -5.64 -2.69 -2.42
C VAL A 20 -4.73 -3.56 -1.54
N LYS A 21 -4.77 -3.38 -0.22
CA LYS A 21 -4.01 -4.18 0.74
C LYS A 21 -4.38 -5.66 0.65
N TYR A 22 -5.67 -5.99 0.60
CA TYR A 22 -6.10 -7.39 0.50
C TYR A 22 -5.84 -7.99 -0.88
N GLU A 23 -5.98 -7.21 -1.94
CA GLU A 23 -5.61 -7.62 -3.31
C GLU A 23 -4.13 -8.02 -3.38
N ILE A 24 -3.22 -7.15 -2.93
CA ILE A 24 -1.77 -7.43 -2.94
C ILE A 24 -1.44 -8.60 -2.02
N ALA A 25 -2.08 -8.68 -0.84
CA ALA A 25 -1.87 -9.80 0.07
C ALA A 25 -2.22 -11.15 -0.60
N GLN A 26 -3.32 -11.18 -1.37
CA GLN A 26 -3.70 -12.36 -2.16
C GLN A 26 -2.69 -12.66 -3.27
N GLU A 27 -2.27 -11.65 -4.03
CA GLU A 27 -1.26 -11.82 -5.09
C GLU A 27 0.07 -12.38 -4.55
N PHE A 28 0.48 -11.94 -3.36
CA PHE A 28 1.74 -12.35 -2.75
C PHE A 28 1.60 -13.64 -1.92
N GLY A 29 0.40 -14.20 -1.81
CA GLY A 29 0.13 -15.38 -0.98
C GLY A 29 0.39 -15.13 0.51
N VAL A 30 0.23 -13.89 0.98
CA VAL A 30 0.48 -13.50 2.37
C VAL A 30 -0.84 -13.42 3.13
N THR A 31 -0.98 -14.24 4.15
CA THR A 31 -2.04 -14.06 5.15
C THR A 31 -1.60 -12.96 6.12
N LEU A 32 -2.29 -11.83 6.15
CA LEU A 32 -1.95 -10.75 7.09
C LEU A 32 -2.38 -11.11 8.51
N GLY A 33 -1.48 -10.96 9.48
CA GLY A 33 -1.77 -11.30 10.88
C GLY A 33 -0.57 -11.12 11.79
N SER A 34 -0.81 -11.18 13.10
CA SER A 34 0.24 -11.10 14.13
C SER A 34 1.21 -12.28 14.08
N ASP A 35 0.73 -13.44 13.64
CA ASP A 35 1.52 -14.68 13.56
C ASP A 35 2.31 -14.79 12.24
N THR A 36 2.07 -13.87 11.31
CA THR A 36 2.78 -13.81 10.03
C THR A 36 4.10 -13.06 10.20
N VAL A 37 5.14 -13.57 9.54
CA VAL A 37 6.49 -12.97 9.54
C VAL A 37 6.41 -11.48 9.21
N ALA A 38 7.06 -10.64 10.03
CA ALA A 38 7.04 -9.19 9.87
C ALA A 38 7.45 -8.72 8.46
N ARG A 39 8.40 -9.42 7.83
CA ARG A 39 8.82 -9.15 6.44
C ARG A 39 7.69 -9.42 5.43
N SER A 40 6.91 -10.46 5.61
CA SER A 40 5.77 -10.78 4.72
C SER A 40 4.63 -9.78 4.90
N ASN A 41 4.33 -9.38 6.14
CA ASN A 41 3.39 -8.28 6.38
C ASN A 41 3.91 -6.96 5.77
N GLY A 42 5.22 -6.71 5.90
CA GLY A 42 5.88 -5.52 5.36
C GLY A 42 5.92 -5.46 3.83
N SER A 43 6.02 -6.59 3.13
CA SER A 43 6.07 -6.62 1.66
C SER A 43 4.77 -6.11 1.04
N VAL A 44 3.62 -6.42 1.65
CA VAL A 44 2.31 -5.89 1.22
C VAL A 44 2.27 -4.36 1.31
N GLY A 45 2.69 -3.79 2.44
CA GLY A 45 2.74 -2.33 2.63
C GLY A 45 3.73 -1.63 1.68
N GLY A 46 4.87 -2.27 1.40
CA GLY A 46 5.84 -1.77 0.43
C GLY A 46 5.27 -1.71 -1.00
N GLU A 47 4.53 -2.73 -1.41
CA GLU A 47 3.92 -2.77 -2.75
C GLU A 47 2.78 -1.75 -2.89
N ILE A 48 1.97 -1.52 -1.85
CA ILE A 48 0.98 -0.43 -1.83
C ILE A 48 1.66 0.90 -2.15
N THR A 49 2.74 1.22 -1.43
CA THR A 49 3.50 2.47 -1.63
C THR A 49 4.06 2.54 -3.04
N LYS A 50 4.62 1.45 -3.55
CA LYS A 50 5.19 1.38 -4.90
C LYS A 50 4.15 1.63 -5.99
N ARG A 51 2.96 1.04 -5.89
CA ARG A 51 1.85 1.25 -6.83
C ARG A 51 1.37 2.70 -6.79
N LEU A 52 1.19 3.27 -5.60
CA LEU A 52 0.78 4.67 -5.43
C LEU A 52 1.80 5.64 -6.04
N VAL A 53 3.09 5.45 -5.77
CA VAL A 53 4.16 6.28 -6.36
C VAL A 53 4.19 6.15 -7.88
N LYS A 54 4.08 4.93 -8.41
CA LYS A 54 4.03 4.69 -9.86
C LYS A 54 2.84 5.42 -10.51
N GLN A 55 1.65 5.33 -9.91
CA GLN A 55 0.45 6.02 -10.41
C GLN A 55 0.63 7.54 -10.39
N ALA A 56 1.16 8.09 -9.29
CA ALA A 56 1.45 9.51 -9.17
C ALA A 56 2.48 9.98 -10.21
N GLN A 57 3.55 9.22 -10.41
CA GLN A 57 4.56 9.50 -11.44
C GLN A 57 3.95 9.53 -12.85
N SER A 58 3.09 8.56 -13.19
CA SER A 58 2.39 8.54 -14.47
C SER A 58 1.48 9.76 -14.66
N GLN A 59 0.73 10.17 -13.63
CA GLN A 59 -0.11 11.38 -13.69
C GLN A 59 0.72 12.65 -13.88
N LEU A 60 1.82 12.80 -13.13
CA LEU A 60 2.73 13.94 -13.24
C LEU A 60 3.41 14.01 -14.62
N SER A 61 3.84 12.87 -15.16
CA SER A 61 4.43 12.81 -16.51
C SER A 61 3.44 13.22 -17.61
N GLY A 62 2.15 12.93 -17.43
CA GLY A 62 1.08 13.34 -18.36
C GLY A 62 0.67 14.81 -18.22
N GLN A 63 1.04 15.47 -17.11
CA GLN A 63 0.79 16.90 -16.90
C GLN A 63 1.90 17.79 -17.44
N GLN A 64 3.14 17.29 -17.55
CA GLN A 64 4.28 18.05 -18.12
C GLN A 64 4.20 18.29 -19.64
N THR A 65 3.29 17.62 -20.36
CA THR A 65 3.13 17.79 -21.81
C THR A 65 2.03 18.78 -22.21
N LYS A 66 1.59 19.65 -21.29
CA LYS A 66 0.72 20.81 -21.61
C LYS A 66 1.41 22.14 -21.33
#